data_AF-A0A7D5R1U7-F1
#
_entry.id   AF-A0A7D5R1U7-F1
#
_cell.length_a   1.000
_cell.length_b   1.000
_cell.length_c   1.000
_cell.angle_alpha   90.00
_cell.angle_beta   90.00
_cell.angle_gamma   90.00
#
_symmetry.space_group_name_H-M   'P 1'
#
loop_
_entity.id
_entity.type
_entity.pdbx_description
1 polymer ?
#
loop_
_entity_poly.entity_id
_entity_poly.type
_entity_poly.pdbx_seq_one_letter_code
_entity_poly.pdbx_strand_id
1 'polypeptide(L)'
;MKLQRKGTRHSHRGVIGVESAIVMIAFVIVAAALAFVVLNMGFTTTQKAKTATLSSLEESSSTMKISGTITAVGCIDIDAGCTSIQRINATTIPLKISQSGNAVNFSPELVSISYLGKSIQFNNIYAGPITVDTFRQSVLAFRQADLETDSTFDAFNGANPVNGTLPSETTAFVYWSKRQNLNQVLELGEHATLAVAFASDDRPRALDKISLEIIVSNGATLTIERHIPNITHKVVDLG
;
A
#
# COMPACT_ATOMS: atom_id res chain seq x y z
N MET A 1 102.09 40.31 -14.60
CA MET A 1 101.60 38.93 -14.78
C MET A 1 100.89 38.49 -13.51
N LYS A 2 99.55 38.29 -13.54
CA LYS A 2 98.79 37.66 -12.44
C LYS A 2 98.14 36.40 -13.00
N LEU A 3 98.63 35.25 -12.55
CA LEU A 3 98.04 33.94 -12.79
C LEU A 3 96.87 33.74 -11.82
N GLN A 4 95.63 33.72 -12.31
CA GLN A 4 94.48 33.22 -11.55
C GLN A 4 94.34 31.71 -11.76
N ARG A 5 94.54 30.97 -10.67
CA ARG A 5 94.44 29.51 -10.59
C ARG A 5 92.96 29.11 -10.58
N LYS A 6 92.51 28.44 -11.64
CA LYS A 6 91.14 27.90 -11.77
C LYS A 6 91.02 26.61 -10.96
N GLY A 7 90.27 26.66 -9.86
CA GLY A 7 89.97 25.48 -9.04
C GLY A 7 88.97 24.56 -9.74
N THR A 8 89.32 23.28 -9.88
CA THR A 8 88.44 22.23 -10.40
C THR A 8 87.50 21.76 -9.29
N ARG A 9 86.20 22.06 -9.40
CA ARG A 9 85.16 21.53 -8.52
C ARG A 9 84.73 20.16 -9.05
N HIS A 10 84.96 19.09 -8.28
CA HIS A 10 84.45 17.76 -8.57
C HIS A 10 82.91 17.79 -8.53
N SER A 11 82.25 17.51 -9.66
CA SER A 11 80.80 17.28 -9.71
C SER A 11 80.53 15.82 -9.40
N HIS A 12 80.15 15.52 -8.17
CA HIS A 12 79.53 14.24 -7.81
C HIS A 12 78.10 14.24 -8.39
N ARG A 13 77.92 13.60 -9.55
CA ARG A 13 76.60 13.28 -10.08
C ARG A 13 76.14 11.99 -9.40
N GLY A 14 75.47 12.13 -8.26
CA GLY A 14 74.77 11.01 -7.62
C GLY A 14 73.64 10.52 -8.50
N VAL A 15 73.48 9.21 -8.62
CA VAL A 15 72.44 8.58 -9.42
C VAL A 15 71.10 8.71 -8.67
N ILE A 16 70.29 9.71 -9.04
CA ILE A 16 69.01 10.08 -8.38
C ILE A 16 67.84 9.15 -8.74
N GLY A 17 68.09 8.11 -9.55
CA GLY A 17 67.05 7.27 -10.14
C GLY A 17 66.31 6.39 -9.13
N VAL A 18 67.02 5.87 -8.13
CA VAL A 18 66.43 5.00 -7.08
C VAL A 18 65.53 5.78 -6.12
N GLU A 19 65.88 7.03 -5.78
CA GLU A 19 65.04 7.90 -4.95
C GLU A 19 63.74 8.27 -5.67
N SER A 20 63.83 8.56 -6.98
CA SER A 20 62.66 8.83 -7.83
C SER A 20 61.77 7.59 -8.01
N ALA A 21 62.37 6.40 -8.11
CA ALA A 21 61.62 5.14 -8.24
C ALA A 21 60.81 4.80 -6.98
N ILE A 22 61.36 5.05 -5.78
CA ILE A 22 60.65 4.83 -4.51
C ILE A 22 59.43 5.74 -4.41
N VAL A 23 59.57 7.03 -4.79
CA VAL A 23 58.45 7.97 -4.81
C VAL A 23 57.38 7.56 -5.82
N MET A 24 57.78 7.07 -7.00
CA MET A 24 56.85 6.57 -8.02
C MET A 24 56.03 5.38 -7.49
N ILE A 25 56.67 4.41 -6.82
CA ILE A 25 55.99 3.25 -6.23
C ILE A 25 54.99 3.71 -5.16
N ALA A 26 55.40 4.61 -4.26
CA ALA A 26 54.51 5.15 -3.22
C ALA A 26 53.29 5.86 -3.82
N PHE A 27 53.48 6.66 -4.87
CA PHE A 27 52.38 7.35 -5.54
C PHE A 27 51.40 6.37 -6.22
N VAL A 28 51.92 5.32 -6.86
CA VAL A 28 51.09 4.28 -7.48
C VAL A 28 50.28 3.51 -6.43
N ILE A 29 50.87 3.19 -5.28
CA ILE A 29 50.16 2.51 -4.18
C ILE A 29 49.02 3.39 -3.64
N VAL A 30 49.29 4.68 -3.40
CA VAL A 30 48.24 5.63 -2.95
C VAL A 30 47.13 5.74 -3.99
N ALA A 31 47.48 5.87 -5.27
CA ALA A 31 46.50 5.93 -6.35
C ALA A 31 45.65 4.65 -6.43
N ALA A 32 46.27 3.47 -6.31
CA ALA A 32 45.56 2.19 -6.32
C ALA A 32 44.61 2.02 -5.11
N ALA A 33 45.04 2.44 -3.92
CA ALA A 33 44.21 2.41 -2.72
C ALA A 33 43.00 3.34 -2.85
N LEU A 34 43.21 4.57 -3.35
CA LEU A 34 42.12 5.51 -3.62
C LEU A 34 41.15 4.98 -4.68
N ALA A 35 41.66 4.38 -5.76
CA ALA A 35 40.83 3.78 -6.80
C ALA A 35 39.95 2.65 -6.25
N PHE A 36 40.50 1.77 -5.42
CA PHE A 36 39.73 0.68 -4.80
C PHE A 36 38.60 1.22 -3.90
N VAL A 37 38.87 2.24 -3.09
CA VAL A 37 37.85 2.87 -2.23
C VAL A 37 36.77 3.52 -3.08
N VAL A 38 37.13 4.28 -4.11
CA VAL A 38 36.18 4.93 -5.03
C VAL A 38 35.31 3.91 -5.76
N LEU A 39 35.88 2.79 -6.21
CA LEU A 39 35.12 1.72 -6.87
C LEU A 39 34.11 1.06 -5.91
N ASN A 40 34.52 0.74 -4.68
CA ASN A 40 33.61 0.12 -3.71
C ASN A 40 32.47 1.06 -3.28
N MET A 41 32.79 2.34 -3.08
CA MET A 41 31.77 3.36 -2.84
C MET A 41 30.90 3.54 -4.09
N GLY A 42 31.48 3.54 -5.28
CA GLY A 42 30.78 3.64 -6.56
C GLY A 42 29.82 2.46 -6.83
N PHE A 43 30.19 1.24 -6.45
CA PHE A 43 29.31 0.08 -6.55
C PHE A 43 28.17 0.17 -5.54
N THR A 44 28.45 0.58 -4.31
CA THR A 44 27.42 0.75 -3.27
C THR A 44 26.41 1.83 -3.68
N THR A 45 26.87 2.97 -4.19
CA THR A 45 26.00 4.06 -4.65
C THR A 45 25.16 3.61 -5.85
N THR A 46 25.76 2.89 -6.81
CA THR A 46 25.03 2.36 -7.97
C THR A 46 23.99 1.32 -7.58
N GLN A 47 24.30 0.43 -6.63
CA GLN A 47 23.32 -0.54 -6.12
C GLN A 47 22.16 0.15 -5.39
N LYS A 48 22.46 1.13 -4.52
CA LYS A 48 21.43 1.91 -3.82
C LYS A 48 20.56 2.72 -4.79
N ALA A 49 21.16 3.31 -5.82
CA ALA A 49 20.43 3.99 -6.88
C ALA A 49 19.51 3.01 -7.62
N LYS A 50 20.01 1.83 -8.01
CA LYS A 50 19.20 0.79 -8.64
C LYS A 50 18.01 0.37 -7.78
N THR A 51 18.21 0.10 -6.48
CA THR A 51 17.12 -0.30 -5.58
C THR A 51 16.10 0.83 -5.40
N ALA A 52 16.55 2.08 -5.26
CA ALA A 52 15.66 3.23 -5.13
C ALA A 52 14.84 3.48 -6.41
N THR A 53 15.47 3.32 -7.59
CA THR A 53 14.76 3.44 -8.87
C THR A 53 13.72 2.33 -9.03
N LEU A 54 14.07 1.08 -8.68
CA LEU A 54 13.12 -0.03 -8.72
C LEU A 54 11.95 0.20 -7.75
N SER A 55 12.22 0.54 -6.48
CA SER A 55 11.15 0.79 -5.51
C SER A 55 10.26 1.96 -5.92
N SER A 56 10.82 3.03 -6.51
CA SER A 56 10.04 4.16 -7.02
C SER A 56 9.14 3.78 -8.21
N LEU A 57 9.63 2.90 -9.09
CA LEU A 57 8.85 2.39 -10.22
C LEU A 57 7.75 1.44 -9.71
N GLU A 58 8.07 0.59 -8.75
CA GLU A 58 7.13 -0.31 -8.09
C GLU A 58 6.00 0.50 -7.45
N GLU A 59 6.31 1.50 -6.62
CA GLU A 59 5.34 2.36 -5.94
C GLU A 59 4.45 3.14 -6.94
N SER A 60 5.03 3.71 -7.99
CA SER A 60 4.28 4.44 -9.02
C SER A 60 3.42 3.53 -9.90
N SER A 61 3.81 2.26 -10.09
CA SER A 61 3.07 1.32 -10.95
C SER A 61 1.98 0.57 -10.18
N SER A 62 2.16 0.35 -8.87
CA SER A 62 1.16 -0.23 -7.97
C SER A 62 -0.02 0.71 -7.75
N THR A 63 -0.96 0.65 -8.68
CA THR A 63 -2.24 1.36 -8.60
C THR A 63 -3.36 0.33 -8.52
N MET A 64 -4.06 0.33 -7.39
CA MET A 64 -5.33 -0.37 -7.23
C MET A 64 -6.44 0.51 -7.78
N LYS A 65 -7.42 -0.11 -8.44
CA LYS A 65 -8.55 0.58 -9.04
C LYS A 65 -9.86 -0.12 -8.71
N ILE A 66 -10.92 0.65 -8.74
CA ILE A 66 -12.28 0.16 -8.59
C ILE A 66 -12.67 -0.60 -9.87
N SER A 67 -13.23 -1.80 -9.73
CA SER A 67 -13.60 -2.68 -10.83
C SER A 67 -15.11 -2.91 -10.92
N GLY A 68 -15.83 -1.89 -11.38
CA GLY A 68 -17.27 -1.95 -11.55
C GLY A 68 -17.98 -0.88 -10.72
N THR A 69 -19.26 -1.09 -10.50
CA THR A 69 -20.09 -0.18 -9.73
C THR A 69 -19.94 -0.43 -8.23
N ILE A 70 -19.96 0.64 -7.46
CA ILE A 70 -20.03 0.55 -6.00
C ILE A 70 -21.48 0.34 -5.63
N THR A 71 -21.78 -0.72 -4.88
CA THR A 71 -23.15 -1.02 -4.47
C THR A 71 -23.30 -0.93 -2.97
N ALA A 72 -24.40 -0.33 -2.52
CA ALA A 72 -24.76 -0.21 -1.13
C ALA A 72 -26.02 -1.01 -0.82
N VAL A 73 -26.09 -1.48 0.41
CA VAL A 73 -27.25 -2.13 0.99
C VAL A 73 -28.04 -1.07 1.73
N GLY A 74 -29.11 -0.61 1.08
CA GLY A 74 -30.08 0.32 1.66
C GLY A 74 -31.04 -0.42 2.57
N CYS A 75 -31.35 0.19 3.71
CA CYS A 75 -32.39 -0.31 4.57
C CYS A 75 -33.72 0.38 4.27
N ILE A 76 -34.67 -0.40 3.75
CA ILE A 76 -36.00 0.08 3.33
C ILE A 76 -37.15 -0.55 4.12
N ASP A 77 -36.92 -1.66 4.83
CA ASP A 77 -37.97 -2.40 5.53
C ASP A 77 -38.00 -2.03 7.01
N ILE A 78 -39.20 -1.72 7.52
CA ILE A 78 -39.44 -1.39 8.93
C ILE A 78 -39.16 -2.59 9.85
N ASP A 79 -39.42 -3.81 9.37
CA ASP A 79 -39.21 -5.06 10.12
C ASP A 79 -37.73 -5.44 10.27
N ALA A 80 -36.83 -4.80 9.53
CA ALA A 80 -35.38 -4.99 9.60
C ALA A 80 -34.68 -3.96 10.53
N GLY A 81 -35.43 -3.32 11.44
CA GLY A 81 -34.89 -2.35 12.39
C GLY A 81 -34.64 -0.96 11.82
N CYS A 82 -35.24 -0.65 10.67
CA CYS A 82 -35.07 0.65 10.04
C CYS A 82 -36.22 1.59 10.39
N THR A 83 -35.86 2.58 11.20
CA THR A 83 -36.66 3.77 11.47
C THR A 83 -37.10 4.42 10.16
N SER A 84 -38.16 5.24 10.21
CA SER A 84 -38.77 5.97 9.07
C SER A 84 -37.84 6.80 8.17
N ILE A 85 -36.54 6.89 8.50
CA ILE A 85 -35.49 7.52 7.72
C ILE A 85 -34.65 6.42 7.07
N GLN A 86 -34.63 6.37 5.75
CA GLN A 86 -33.83 5.44 4.96
C GLN A 86 -32.34 5.70 5.17
N ARG A 87 -31.57 4.61 5.35
CA ARG A 87 -30.13 4.64 5.66
C ARG A 87 -29.40 3.51 4.96
N ILE A 88 -28.08 3.63 4.79
CA ILE A 88 -27.24 2.55 4.26
C ILE A 88 -26.72 1.70 5.43
N ASN A 89 -26.85 0.38 5.32
CA ASN A 89 -26.31 -0.58 6.29
C ASN A 89 -24.90 -1.06 5.93
N ALA A 90 -24.62 -1.24 4.63
CA ALA A 90 -23.30 -1.62 4.15
C ALA A 90 -23.00 -1.09 2.74
N THR A 91 -21.72 -0.95 2.41
CA THR A 91 -21.24 -0.60 1.07
C THR A 91 -20.23 -1.64 0.60
N THR A 92 -20.31 -2.04 -0.65
CA THR A 92 -19.39 -2.99 -1.28
C THR A 92 -18.71 -2.35 -2.48
N ILE A 93 -17.39 -2.47 -2.52
CA ILE A 93 -16.52 -1.82 -3.49
C ILE A 93 -15.66 -2.91 -4.13
N PRO A 94 -15.87 -3.23 -5.42
CA PRO A 94 -15.01 -4.18 -6.12
C PRO A 94 -13.66 -3.54 -6.43
N LEU A 95 -12.58 -4.25 -6.13
CA LEU A 95 -11.19 -3.81 -6.28
C LEU A 95 -10.43 -4.77 -7.21
N LYS A 96 -9.56 -4.19 -8.04
CA LYS A 96 -8.59 -4.93 -8.87
C LYS A 96 -7.29 -4.14 -8.96
N ILE A 97 -6.19 -4.83 -9.22
CA ILE A 97 -4.96 -4.13 -9.61
C ILE A 97 -5.00 -3.69 -11.07
N SER A 98 -4.27 -2.63 -11.39
CA SER A 98 -3.98 -2.27 -12.77
C SER A 98 -3.21 -3.39 -13.48
N GLN A 99 -3.31 -3.47 -14.82
CA GLN A 99 -2.68 -4.56 -15.59
C GLN A 99 -1.15 -4.58 -15.50
N SER A 100 -0.55 -3.44 -15.13
CA SER A 100 0.88 -3.28 -14.89
C SER A 100 1.20 -3.02 -13.40
N GLY A 101 0.22 -3.26 -12.51
CA GLY A 101 0.39 -3.02 -11.08
C GLY A 101 1.05 -4.21 -10.40
N ASN A 102 1.82 -3.93 -9.35
CA ASN A 102 2.32 -4.96 -8.45
C ASN A 102 1.21 -5.50 -7.56
N ALA A 103 1.50 -6.67 -6.98
CA ALA A 103 0.61 -7.33 -6.06
C ALA A 103 0.49 -6.55 -4.73
N VAL A 104 -0.72 -6.47 -4.18
CA VAL A 104 -1.00 -5.72 -2.94
C VAL A 104 -1.35 -6.68 -1.83
N ASN A 105 -0.63 -6.63 -0.71
CA ASN A 105 -0.92 -7.47 0.45
C ASN A 105 -1.99 -6.80 1.33
N PHE A 106 -3.07 -7.53 1.62
CA PHE A 106 -4.18 -7.10 2.47
C PHE A 106 -4.05 -7.57 3.93
N SER A 107 -2.84 -7.87 4.41
CA SER A 107 -2.62 -8.11 5.84
C SER A 107 -3.10 -6.91 6.69
N PRO A 108 -3.77 -7.12 7.82
CA PRO A 108 -4.24 -6.05 8.71
C PRO A 108 -3.12 -5.16 9.26
N GLU A 109 -1.87 -5.61 9.24
CA GLU A 109 -0.70 -4.81 9.64
C GLU A 109 -0.22 -3.85 8.55
N LEU A 110 -0.54 -4.12 7.28
CA LEU A 110 -0.01 -3.41 6.11
C LEU A 110 -1.03 -2.51 5.42
N VAL A 111 -2.31 -2.66 5.77
CA VAL A 111 -3.40 -1.90 5.18
C VAL A 111 -4.22 -1.24 6.27
N SER A 112 -4.54 0.02 6.07
CA SER A 112 -5.52 0.74 6.87
C SER A 112 -6.57 1.36 5.97
N ILE A 113 -7.81 1.36 6.46
CA ILE A 113 -8.94 1.95 5.75
C ILE A 113 -9.51 3.05 6.62
N SER A 114 -9.42 4.28 6.14
CA SER A 114 -10.00 5.45 6.78
C SER A 114 -11.37 5.72 6.19
N TYR A 115 -12.34 6.02 7.06
CA TYR A 115 -13.69 6.40 6.66
C TYR A 115 -13.99 7.82 7.12
N LEU A 116 -14.40 8.64 6.17
CA LEU A 116 -14.80 10.02 6.37
C LEU A 116 -16.26 10.16 5.94
N GLY A 117 -17.12 10.28 6.95
CA GLY A 117 -18.51 10.67 6.77
C GLY A 117 -18.70 12.18 6.93
N LYS A 118 -19.96 12.61 6.93
CA LYS A 118 -20.33 14.03 7.12
C LYS A 118 -19.96 14.60 8.49
N SER A 119 -20.01 13.78 9.54
CA SER A 119 -19.81 14.23 10.93
C SER A 119 -18.93 13.29 11.76
N ILE A 120 -18.44 12.20 11.15
CA ILE A 120 -17.65 11.16 11.79
C ILE A 120 -16.43 10.85 10.92
N GLN A 121 -15.32 10.57 11.58
CA GLN A 121 -14.08 10.15 10.94
C GLN A 121 -13.49 9.00 11.75
N PHE A 122 -13.22 7.89 11.07
CA PHE A 122 -12.50 6.76 11.64
C PHE A 122 -11.18 6.59 10.91
N ASN A 123 -10.10 6.47 11.67
CA ASN A 123 -8.75 6.36 11.10
C ASN A 123 -8.46 4.96 10.54
N ASN A 124 -8.95 3.92 11.21
CA ASN A 124 -8.82 2.55 10.74
C ASN A 124 -10.07 1.74 11.09
N ILE A 125 -10.83 1.35 10.06
CA ILE A 125 -11.99 0.45 10.18
C ILE A 125 -11.67 -0.96 9.65
N TYR A 126 -10.43 -1.25 9.28
CA TYR A 126 -10.07 -2.49 8.63
C TYR A 126 -9.89 -3.64 9.64
N ALA A 127 -10.72 -4.68 9.50
CA ALA A 127 -10.62 -5.92 10.27
C ALA A 127 -9.60 -6.90 9.66
N GLY A 128 -9.70 -7.14 8.35
CA GLY A 128 -8.79 -8.05 7.64
C GLY A 128 -9.38 -8.67 6.37
N PRO A 129 -8.64 -9.58 5.72
CA PRO A 129 -9.10 -10.31 4.56
C PRO A 129 -9.67 -11.70 4.93
N ILE A 130 -10.81 -12.06 4.34
CA ILE A 130 -11.34 -13.42 4.40
C ILE A 130 -10.55 -14.32 3.44
N THR A 131 -9.95 -15.40 3.95
CA THR A 131 -9.06 -16.27 3.17
C THR A 131 -9.63 -17.66 2.86
N VAL A 132 -10.76 -18.02 3.47
CA VAL A 132 -11.29 -19.39 3.46
C VAL A 132 -11.89 -19.78 2.11
N ASP A 133 -12.65 -18.89 1.46
CA ASP A 133 -13.31 -19.17 0.17
C ASP A 133 -13.54 -17.90 -0.66
N THR A 134 -14.03 -18.09 -1.89
CA THR A 134 -14.48 -17.02 -2.78
C THR A 134 -15.99 -16.80 -2.67
N PHE A 135 -16.41 -15.54 -2.54
CA PHE A 135 -17.80 -15.17 -2.38
C PHE A 135 -18.24 -14.28 -3.54
N ARG A 136 -19.30 -14.70 -4.24
CA ARG A 136 -19.95 -13.90 -5.31
C ARG A 136 -21.09 -13.04 -4.78
N GLN A 137 -21.53 -13.30 -3.55
CA GLN A 137 -22.64 -12.60 -2.90
C GLN A 137 -22.18 -12.06 -1.55
N SER A 138 -22.49 -10.80 -1.29
CA SER A 138 -22.12 -10.11 -0.05
C SER A 138 -22.72 -10.78 1.19
N VAL A 139 -23.93 -11.35 1.11
CA VAL A 139 -24.60 -12.06 2.22
C VAL A 139 -23.73 -13.19 2.79
N LEU A 140 -23.13 -13.99 1.91
CA LEU A 140 -22.31 -15.13 2.30
C LEU A 140 -20.95 -14.67 2.84
N ALA A 141 -20.41 -13.58 2.30
CA ALA A 141 -19.18 -12.97 2.79
C ALA A 141 -19.36 -12.43 4.23
N PHE A 142 -20.47 -11.74 4.52
CA PHE A 142 -20.79 -11.29 5.88
C PHE A 142 -21.05 -12.45 6.84
N ARG A 143 -21.66 -13.55 6.38
CA ARG A 143 -21.82 -14.76 7.19
C ARG A 143 -20.48 -15.42 7.50
N GLN A 144 -19.53 -15.41 6.56
CA GLN A 144 -18.20 -15.93 6.83
C GLN A 144 -17.44 -15.02 7.80
N ALA A 145 -17.58 -13.70 7.70
CA ALA A 145 -16.99 -12.75 8.65
C ALA A 145 -17.44 -13.00 10.10
N ASP A 146 -18.70 -13.39 10.30
CA ASP A 146 -19.24 -13.82 11.62
C ASP A 146 -18.59 -15.11 12.15
N LEU A 147 -18.16 -16.01 11.25
CA LEU A 147 -17.51 -17.26 11.61
C LEU A 147 -16.00 -17.13 11.83
N GLU A 148 -15.40 -15.96 11.52
CA GLU A 148 -14.01 -15.70 11.80
C GLU A 148 -13.80 -15.58 13.32
N THR A 149 -12.86 -16.34 13.85
CA THR A 149 -12.60 -16.41 15.30
C THR A 149 -11.61 -15.36 15.80
N ASP A 150 -11.15 -14.46 14.93
CA ASP A 150 -10.21 -13.41 15.29
C ASP A 150 -10.96 -12.22 15.91
N SER A 151 -10.41 -11.69 17.00
CA SER A 151 -10.92 -10.52 17.72
C SER A 151 -11.13 -9.27 16.84
N THR A 152 -10.42 -9.18 15.72
CA THR A 152 -10.61 -8.12 14.71
C THR A 152 -11.97 -8.17 14.02
N PHE A 153 -12.64 -9.33 14.03
CA PHE A 153 -13.97 -9.56 13.46
C PHE A 153 -15.09 -9.60 14.51
N ASP A 154 -14.80 -9.37 15.80
CA ASP A 154 -15.79 -9.39 16.89
C ASP A 154 -16.96 -8.41 16.65
N ALA A 155 -16.74 -7.33 15.91
CA ALA A 155 -17.79 -6.39 15.51
C ALA A 155 -18.89 -7.02 14.63
N PHE A 156 -18.59 -8.14 13.97
CA PHE A 156 -19.49 -8.88 13.09
C PHE A 156 -20.21 -10.05 13.76
N ASN A 157 -20.00 -10.29 15.06
CA ASN A 157 -20.57 -11.40 15.84
C ASN A 157 -22.11 -11.43 15.81
N GLY A 158 -22.69 -12.18 14.86
CA GLY A 158 -24.10 -12.28 14.52
C GLY A 158 -24.64 -11.18 13.59
N ALA A 159 -23.79 -10.27 13.11
CA ALA A 159 -24.18 -9.11 12.33
C ALA A 159 -24.01 -9.33 10.82
N ASN A 160 -25.15 -9.45 10.13
CA ASN A 160 -25.23 -9.41 8.67
C ASN A 160 -26.03 -8.18 8.20
N PRO A 161 -25.35 -7.12 7.70
CA PRO A 161 -26.00 -5.88 7.23
C PRO A 161 -26.99 -6.11 6.09
N VAL A 162 -26.83 -7.20 5.34
CA VAL A 162 -27.71 -7.58 4.22
C VAL A 162 -29.03 -8.17 4.71
N ASN A 163 -29.03 -8.80 5.89
CA ASN A 163 -30.24 -9.34 6.54
C ASN A 163 -30.85 -8.37 7.56
N GLY A 164 -30.30 -7.16 7.72
CA GLY A 164 -30.83 -6.11 8.59
C GLY A 164 -30.22 -6.06 10.00
N THR A 165 -29.43 -7.06 10.39
CA THR A 165 -28.64 -7.05 11.62
C THR A 165 -27.39 -6.20 11.45
N LEU A 166 -27.16 -5.26 12.37
CA LEU A 166 -26.06 -4.28 12.27
C LEU A 166 -24.88 -4.69 13.17
N PRO A 167 -23.64 -4.39 12.76
CA PRO A 167 -22.46 -4.60 13.60
C PRO A 167 -22.48 -3.62 14.79
N SER A 168 -21.74 -3.97 15.85
CA SER A 168 -21.56 -3.09 17.02
C SER A 168 -20.75 -1.84 16.68
N GLU A 169 -19.81 -1.94 15.74
CA GLU A 169 -18.93 -0.86 15.30
C GLU A 169 -18.79 -0.83 13.77
N THR A 170 -18.52 0.35 13.21
CA THR A 170 -18.29 0.52 11.78
C THR A 170 -16.98 -0.14 11.37
N THR A 171 -17.08 -1.21 10.59
CA THR A 171 -15.95 -2.11 10.29
C THR A 171 -15.97 -2.53 8.84
N ALA A 172 -14.78 -2.85 8.30
CA ALA A 172 -14.59 -3.23 6.92
C ALA A 172 -13.69 -4.45 6.78
N PHE A 173 -14.01 -5.30 5.83
CA PHE A 173 -13.19 -6.47 5.49
C PHE A 173 -13.13 -6.66 3.98
N VAL A 174 -12.10 -7.37 3.54
CA VAL A 174 -11.93 -7.70 2.12
C VAL A 174 -12.25 -9.18 1.92
N TYR A 175 -12.98 -9.50 0.86
CA TYR A 175 -13.22 -10.87 0.45
C TYR A 175 -12.94 -11.04 -1.04
N TRP A 176 -12.74 -12.28 -1.48
CA TRP A 176 -12.36 -12.58 -2.86
C TRP A 176 -13.57 -12.95 -3.69
N SER A 177 -13.82 -12.21 -4.78
CA SER A 177 -14.84 -12.57 -5.77
C SER A 177 -14.31 -13.56 -6.80
N LYS A 178 -13.00 -13.47 -7.09
CA LYS A 178 -12.26 -14.38 -7.95
C LYS A 178 -10.81 -14.42 -7.47
N ARG A 179 -10.29 -15.60 -7.20
CA ARG A 179 -8.94 -15.82 -6.67
C ARG A 179 -8.23 -16.89 -7.48
N GLN A 180 -6.91 -16.85 -7.53
CA GLN A 180 -6.05 -17.83 -8.17
C GLN A 180 -5.27 -18.67 -7.14
N ASN A 181 -4.95 -18.08 -5.99
CA ASN A 181 -4.21 -18.72 -4.90
C ASN A 181 -5.00 -18.64 -3.58
N LEU A 182 -4.48 -19.18 -2.47
CA LEU A 182 -5.11 -19.06 -1.13
C LEU A 182 -4.42 -18.01 -0.24
N ASN A 183 -3.73 -17.02 -0.80
CA ASN A 183 -2.98 -16.01 -0.05
C ASN A 183 -3.74 -14.66 0.10
N GLN A 184 -3.32 -13.82 1.05
CA GLN A 184 -3.95 -12.51 1.31
C GLN A 184 -3.49 -11.40 0.34
N VAL A 185 -2.93 -11.78 -0.81
CA VAL A 185 -2.27 -10.87 -1.74
C VAL A 185 -3.11 -10.76 -3.01
N LEU A 186 -3.39 -9.53 -3.44
CA LEU A 186 -4.11 -9.24 -4.68
C LEU A 186 -3.18 -9.22 -5.86
N GLU A 187 -3.31 -10.23 -6.71
CA GLU A 187 -2.52 -10.42 -7.91
C GLU A 187 -3.30 -10.13 -9.19
N LEU A 188 -2.58 -10.12 -10.33
CA LEU A 188 -3.18 -9.79 -11.62
C LEU A 188 -4.16 -10.87 -12.05
N GLY A 189 -5.40 -10.45 -12.31
CA GLY A 189 -6.48 -11.36 -12.71
C GLY A 189 -7.31 -11.90 -11.54
N GLU A 190 -6.99 -11.50 -10.32
CA GLU A 190 -7.83 -11.68 -9.13
C GLU A 190 -8.70 -10.45 -8.88
N HIS A 191 -9.89 -10.69 -8.34
CA HIS A 191 -10.86 -9.66 -8.01
C HIS A 191 -11.20 -9.77 -6.53
N ALA A 192 -10.86 -8.72 -5.78
CA ALA A 192 -11.24 -8.56 -4.39
C ALA A 192 -12.44 -7.62 -4.29
N THR A 193 -13.20 -7.71 -3.21
CA THR A 193 -14.28 -6.78 -2.91
C THR A 193 -14.13 -6.36 -1.46
N LEU A 194 -14.07 -5.05 -1.24
CA LEU A 194 -14.14 -4.45 0.09
C LEU A 194 -15.60 -4.34 0.50
N ALA A 195 -15.97 -4.92 1.63
CA ALA A 195 -17.24 -4.69 2.28
C ALA A 195 -17.02 -3.79 3.49
N VAL A 196 -17.81 -2.74 3.58
CA VAL A 196 -17.89 -1.82 4.72
C VAL A 196 -19.27 -1.98 5.33
N ALA A 197 -19.34 -2.27 6.63
CA ALA A 197 -20.58 -2.30 7.39
C ALA A 197 -20.61 -1.14 8.37
N PHE A 198 -21.76 -0.49 8.49
CA PHE A 198 -21.96 0.67 9.34
C PHE A 198 -22.66 0.29 10.64
N ALA A 199 -22.16 0.79 11.76
CA ALA A 199 -22.86 0.72 13.05
C ALA A 199 -24.14 1.58 13.03
N SER A 200 -25.07 1.34 13.96
CA SER A 200 -26.40 1.94 13.97
C SER A 200 -26.44 3.47 13.81
N ASP A 201 -25.49 4.15 14.44
CA ASP A 201 -25.41 5.62 14.54
C ASP A 201 -24.58 6.24 13.40
N ASP A 202 -23.70 5.46 12.80
CA ASP A 202 -22.76 5.89 11.75
C ASP A 202 -23.32 5.76 10.33
N ARG A 203 -24.54 5.20 10.21
CA ARG A 203 -25.17 4.93 8.92
C ARG A 203 -25.41 6.22 8.14
N PRO A 204 -24.83 6.36 6.95
CA PRO A 204 -25.02 7.56 6.15
C PRO A 204 -26.44 7.57 5.54
N ARG A 205 -26.99 8.78 5.35
CA ARG A 205 -28.35 9.00 4.85
C ARG A 205 -28.34 9.33 3.37
N ALA A 206 -29.52 9.34 2.75
CA ALA A 206 -29.69 9.88 1.41
C ALA A 206 -29.11 11.31 1.33
N LEU A 207 -28.45 11.61 0.21
CA LEU A 207 -27.77 12.88 -0.10
C LEU A 207 -26.48 13.16 0.69
N ASP A 208 -26.08 12.32 1.65
CA ASP A 208 -24.80 12.46 2.30
C ASP A 208 -23.65 11.97 1.39
N LYS A 209 -22.44 12.49 1.64
CA LYS A 209 -21.21 12.07 0.96
C LYS A 209 -20.47 11.06 1.83
N ILE A 210 -20.03 9.96 1.22
CA ILE A 210 -19.09 9.01 1.83
C ILE A 210 -17.73 9.17 1.16
N SER A 211 -16.68 9.18 1.97
CA SER A 211 -15.29 9.14 1.51
C SER A 211 -14.56 8.02 2.25
N LEU A 212 -13.92 7.15 1.48
CA LEU A 212 -13.15 6.01 1.96
C LEU A 212 -11.75 6.12 1.38
N GLU A 213 -10.75 6.00 2.23
CA GLU A 213 -9.35 6.02 1.82
C GLU A 213 -8.69 4.70 2.20
N ILE A 214 -8.20 3.98 1.20
CA ILE A 214 -7.49 2.73 1.37
C ILE A 214 -6.00 3.04 1.27
N ILE A 215 -5.31 2.89 2.39
CA ILE A 215 -3.88 3.12 2.52
C ILE A 215 -3.21 1.76 2.54
N VAL A 216 -2.28 1.54 1.61
CA VAL A 216 -1.54 0.29 1.46
C VAL A 216 -0.07 0.54 1.74
N SER A 217 0.62 -0.45 2.31
CA SER A 217 2.05 -0.34 2.60
C SER A 217 2.92 -0.17 1.35
N ASN A 218 2.49 -0.68 0.20
CA ASN A 218 3.21 -0.58 -1.07
C ASN A 218 2.24 -0.11 -2.16
N GLY A 219 2.43 1.13 -2.61
CA GLY A 219 1.71 1.72 -3.74
C GLY A 219 0.86 2.93 -3.41
N ALA A 220 0.13 3.40 -4.41
CA ALA A 220 -0.71 4.58 -4.27
C ALA A 220 -1.94 4.31 -3.41
N THR A 221 -2.26 5.26 -2.53
CA THR A 221 -3.52 5.24 -1.78
C THR A 221 -4.70 5.38 -2.73
N LEU A 222 -5.78 4.64 -2.45
CA LEU A 222 -7.01 4.70 -3.24
C LEU A 222 -8.07 5.46 -2.45
N THR A 223 -8.38 6.68 -2.90
CA THR A 223 -9.50 7.48 -2.35
C THR A 223 -10.76 7.26 -3.17
N ILE A 224 -11.86 6.99 -2.49
CA ILE A 224 -13.16 6.67 -3.07
C ILE A 224 -14.17 7.61 -2.46
N GLU A 225 -14.73 8.48 -3.28
CA GLU A 225 -15.78 9.40 -2.86
C GLU A 225 -17.05 9.16 -3.65
N ARG A 226 -18.18 9.03 -2.94
CA ARG A 226 -19.51 8.88 -3.55
C ARG A 226 -20.57 9.69 -2.81
N HIS A 227 -21.53 10.18 -3.59
CA HIS A 227 -22.75 10.76 -3.07
C HIS A 227 -23.83 9.69 -3.04
N ILE A 228 -24.54 9.61 -1.92
CA ILE A 228 -25.62 8.64 -1.76
C ILE A 228 -26.87 9.19 -2.46
N PRO A 229 -27.41 8.50 -3.48
CA PRO A 229 -28.67 8.88 -4.09
C PRO A 229 -29.83 8.55 -3.14
N ASN A 230 -31.07 8.86 -3.57
CA ASN A 230 -32.22 8.49 -2.77
C ASN A 230 -32.35 6.96 -2.65
N ILE A 231 -32.64 6.45 -1.46
CA ILE A 231 -32.61 5.02 -1.15
C ILE A 231 -34.00 4.42 -1.39
N THR A 232 -34.30 4.02 -2.63
CA THR A 232 -35.61 3.44 -2.98
C THR A 232 -35.61 1.91 -3.01
N HIS A 233 -34.44 1.27 -3.05
CA HIS A 233 -34.29 -0.18 -3.17
C HIS A 233 -33.29 -0.72 -2.14
N LYS A 234 -33.37 -2.04 -1.85
CA LYS A 234 -32.43 -2.74 -0.95
C LYS A 234 -30.99 -2.69 -1.45
N VAL A 235 -30.80 -2.74 -2.76
CA VAL A 235 -29.50 -2.57 -3.41
C VAL A 235 -29.53 -1.23 -4.12
N VAL A 236 -28.64 -0.34 -3.71
CA VAL A 236 -28.48 1.00 -4.26
C VAL A 236 -27.17 1.05 -5.01
N ASP A 237 -27.20 1.51 -6.25
CA ASP A 237 -25.99 1.79 -7.01
C ASP A 237 -25.45 3.17 -6.63
N LEU A 238 -24.18 3.24 -6.23
CA LEU A 238 -23.49 4.47 -5.90
C LEU A 238 -22.61 4.98 -7.06
N GLY A 239 -22.50 4.24 -8.17
CA GLY A 239 -21.71 4.59 -9.35
C GLY A 239 -20.35 3.91 -9.41
#